data_AF-A0A951T6V6-F1
#
_entry.id   AF-A0A951T6V6-F1
#
_cell.length_a   1.000
_cell.length_b   1.000
_cell.length_c   1.000
_cell.angle_alpha   90.00
_cell.angle_beta   90.00
_cell.angle_gamma   90.00
#
_symmetry.space_group_name_H-M   'P 1'
#
loop_
_entity.id
_entity.type
_entity.pdbx_description
1 polymer ?
#
loop_
_entity_poly.entity_id
_entity_poly.type
_entity_poly.pdbx_seq_one_letter_code
_entity_poly.pdbx_strand_id
1 'polypeptide(L)'
;MARLRRLDMELKTGTSPLQGPLRYYINGFDVEFDEMEGSTAPGGALQAVGYPESHPHTLTLGGPETGIWDLEELRITYHYEDQEPYTVRLGAVTLHEGEELNLLVTRPLPVIEV
;
A
#
# COMPACT_ATOMS: atom_id res chain seq x y z
N MET A 1 -12.53 -14.10 2.44
CA MET A 1 -11.93 -12.98 3.22
C MET A 1 -13.06 -12.07 3.69
N ALA A 2 -12.92 -11.45 4.86
CA ALA A 2 -13.86 -10.42 5.31
C ALA A 2 -13.80 -9.20 4.38
N ARG A 3 -14.77 -8.30 4.48
CA ARG A 3 -14.82 -7.04 3.70
C ARG A 3 -13.72 -6.11 4.20
N LEU A 4 -12.84 -5.65 3.32
CA LEU A 4 -11.87 -4.60 3.61
C LEU A 4 -12.61 -3.26 3.54
N ARG A 5 -12.78 -2.61 4.69
CA ARG A 5 -13.47 -1.32 4.83
C ARG A 5 -12.56 -0.16 4.48
N ARG A 6 -11.32 -0.22 4.96
CA ARG A 6 -10.34 0.85 4.83
C ARG A 6 -8.93 0.27 4.70
N LEU A 7 -8.10 0.94 3.92
CA LEU A 7 -6.70 0.63 3.70
C LEU A 7 -5.88 1.89 3.97
N ASP A 8 -5.04 1.88 5.00
CA ASP A 8 -4.08 2.96 5.22
C ASP A 8 -2.71 2.54 4.71
N MET A 9 -2.02 3.45 4.04
CA MET A 9 -0.71 3.23 3.47
C MET A 9 0.23 4.37 3.86
N GLU A 10 1.42 4.03 4.34
CA GLU A 10 2.52 4.97 4.56
C GLU A 10 3.68 4.54 3.66
N LEU A 11 4.03 5.38 2.68
CA LEU A 11 5.13 5.17 1.75
C LEU A 11 6.28 6.09 2.14
N LYS A 12 7.45 5.51 2.42
CA LYS A 12 8.68 6.27 2.59
C LYS A 12 9.49 6.19 1.30
N THR A 13 9.66 7.33 0.64
CA THR A 13 10.44 7.40 -0.60
C THR A 13 11.93 7.29 -0.28
N GLY A 14 12.67 6.64 -1.17
CA GLY A 14 14.12 6.57 -1.12
C GLY A 14 14.76 7.73 -1.86
N THR A 15 15.64 7.39 -2.78
CA THR A 15 16.49 8.36 -3.49
C THR A 15 15.79 9.04 -4.67
N SER A 16 14.64 8.51 -5.10
CA SER A 16 13.86 9.02 -6.23
C SER A 16 12.47 9.48 -5.78
N PRO A 17 11.90 10.52 -6.39
CA PRO A 17 10.53 10.92 -6.08
C PRO A 17 9.52 9.89 -6.56
N LEU A 18 8.37 9.82 -5.88
CA LEU A 18 7.20 9.12 -6.41
C LEU A 18 6.62 9.93 -7.58
N GLN A 19 6.71 9.36 -8.78
CA GLN A 19 6.22 9.97 -10.01
C GLN A 19 4.87 9.38 -10.42
N GLY A 20 3.94 10.24 -10.84
CA GLY A 20 2.63 9.81 -11.31
C GLY A 20 1.62 9.56 -10.18
N PRO A 21 0.40 9.12 -10.54
CA PRO A 21 -0.65 8.86 -9.58
C PRO A 21 -0.33 7.60 -8.76
N LEU A 22 -0.65 7.65 -7.47
CA LEU A 22 -0.65 6.47 -6.61
C LEU A 22 -1.98 5.74 -6.78
N ARG A 23 -1.95 4.51 -7.30
CA ARG A 23 -3.16 3.70 -7.51
C ARG A 23 -2.98 2.30 -6.93
N TYR A 24 -4.08 1.71 -6.48
CA TYR A 24 -4.12 0.31 -6.07
C TYR A 24 -5.22 -0.42 -6.84
N TYR A 25 -5.00 -1.72 -7.08
CA TYR A 25 -5.97 -2.55 -7.77
C TYR A 25 -6.60 -3.51 -6.79
N ILE A 26 -7.93 -3.58 -6.78
CA ILE A 26 -8.67 -4.57 -6.03
C ILE A 26 -9.52 -5.41 -6.97
N ASN A 27 -9.32 -6.72 -6.95
CA ASN A 27 -9.99 -7.65 -7.87
C ASN A 27 -9.82 -7.28 -9.36
N GLY A 28 -8.69 -6.64 -9.71
CA GLY A 28 -8.37 -6.19 -11.07
C GLY A 28 -8.98 -4.84 -11.47
N PHE A 29 -9.69 -4.15 -10.56
CA PHE A 29 -10.20 -2.80 -10.80
C PHE A 29 -9.25 -1.76 -10.24
N ASP A 30 -8.95 -0.73 -11.04
CA ASP A 30 -8.16 0.44 -10.64
C ASP A 30 -8.96 1.29 -9.64
N VAL A 31 -8.35 1.61 -8.50
CA VAL A 31 -8.92 2.43 -7.44
C VAL A 31 -7.90 3.49 -6.98
N GLU A 32 -8.36 4.73 -6.91
CA GLU A 32 -7.59 5.84 -6.37
C GLU A 32 -7.65 5.85 -4.84
N PHE A 33 -6.65 6.44 -4.20
CA PHE A 33 -6.74 6.76 -2.77
C PHE A 33 -7.61 7.99 -2.57
N ASP A 34 -8.52 7.91 -1.61
CA ASP A 34 -9.48 8.97 -1.29
C ASP A 34 -8.82 10.16 -0.59
N GLU A 35 -7.80 9.89 0.23
CA GLU A 35 -7.03 10.90 0.96
C GLU A 35 -5.54 10.66 0.76
N MET A 36 -4.78 11.73 0.52
CA MET A 36 -3.32 11.69 0.43
C MET A 36 -2.72 12.94 1.06
N GLU A 37 -1.74 12.76 1.94
CA GLU A 37 -1.01 13.84 2.61
C GLU A 37 0.46 13.50 2.76
N GLY A 38 1.33 14.50 2.58
CA GLY A 38 2.77 14.37 2.79
C GLY A 38 3.58 14.76 1.57
N SER A 39 4.69 14.05 1.35
CA SER A 39 5.69 14.38 0.34
C SER A 39 6.06 13.18 -0.51
N THR A 40 6.03 13.40 -1.83
CA THR A 40 6.53 12.48 -2.85
C THR A 40 7.98 12.76 -3.24
N ALA A 41 8.64 13.78 -2.67
CA ALA A 41 10.05 14.07 -2.94
C ALA A 41 10.97 12.98 -2.37
N PRO A 42 12.24 12.87 -2.81
CA PRO A 42 13.21 11.92 -2.23
C PRO A 42 13.34 12.07 -0.70
N GLY A 43 13.37 10.95 0.02
CA GLY A 43 13.39 10.89 1.48
C GLY A 43 12.09 11.36 2.17
N GLY A 44 11.05 11.66 1.39
CA GLY A 44 9.73 12.06 1.86
C GLY A 44 8.91 10.89 2.40
N ALA A 45 7.81 11.23 3.07
CA ALA A 45 6.80 10.28 3.51
C ALA A 45 5.43 10.73 3.00
N LEU A 46 4.71 9.81 2.37
CA LEU A 46 3.36 9.99 1.88
C LEU A 46 2.42 9.06 2.64
N GLN A 47 1.35 9.62 3.20
CA GLN A 47 0.23 8.86 3.75
C GLN A 47 -0.90 8.85 2.74
N ALA A 48 -1.50 7.69 2.52
CA ALA A 48 -2.63 7.49 1.62
C ALA A 48 -3.69 6.61 2.28
N VAL A 49 -4.97 6.98 2.13
CA VAL A 49 -6.11 6.26 2.70
C VAL A 49 -7.11 5.94 1.60
N GLY A 50 -7.53 4.68 1.53
CA GLY A 50 -8.56 4.22 0.59
C GLY A 50 -9.72 3.55 1.33
N TYR A 51 -10.93 3.69 0.81
CA TYR A 51 -12.15 3.03 1.32
C TYR A 51 -12.71 2.03 0.29
N PRO A 52 -12.02 0.89 0.04
CA PRO A 52 -12.37 -0.03 -1.04
C PRO A 52 -13.72 -0.72 -0.88
N GLU A 53 -14.19 -0.87 0.35
CA GLU A 53 -15.51 -1.44 0.68
C GLU A 53 -15.83 -2.78 -0.04
N SER A 54 -14.82 -3.65 -0.11
CA SER A 54 -14.81 -4.82 -1.01
C SER A 54 -14.23 -6.06 -0.33
N HIS A 55 -14.49 -7.24 -0.88
CA HIS A 55 -13.85 -8.49 -0.48
C HIS A 55 -12.66 -8.78 -1.42
N PRO A 56 -11.41 -8.47 -1.02
CA PRO A 56 -10.27 -8.65 -1.91
C PRO A 56 -9.97 -10.14 -2.12
N HIS A 57 -9.91 -10.55 -3.38
CA HIS A 57 -9.27 -11.77 -3.86
C HIS A 57 -7.87 -11.47 -4.40
N THR A 58 -7.69 -10.27 -4.96
CA THR A 58 -6.40 -9.67 -5.28
C THR A 58 -6.36 -8.24 -4.73
N LEU A 59 -5.18 -7.81 -4.29
CA LEU A 59 -4.91 -6.43 -3.88
C LEU A 59 -3.46 -6.10 -4.24
N THR A 60 -3.24 -5.15 -5.13
CA THR A 60 -1.90 -4.76 -5.59
C THR A 60 -1.72 -3.24 -5.59
N LEU A 61 -0.49 -2.77 -5.44
CA LEU A 61 -0.10 -1.38 -5.68
C LEU A 61 0.48 -1.31 -7.09
N GLY A 62 -0.03 -0.39 -7.91
CA GLY A 62 0.55 -0.11 -9.21
C GLY A 62 1.88 0.63 -9.07
N GLY A 63 2.89 0.21 -9.81
CA GLY A 63 4.11 0.97 -10.01
C GLY A 63 3.88 2.26 -10.82
N PRO A 64 4.96 3.01 -11.10
CA PRO A 64 4.86 4.22 -11.89
C PRO A 64 4.33 3.96 -13.31
N GLU A 65 3.62 4.94 -13.88
CA GLU A 65 3.30 4.94 -15.32
C GLU A 65 4.55 5.08 -16.20
N THR A 66 5.60 5.73 -15.69
CA THR A 66 6.92 5.84 -16.34
C THR A 66 8.03 5.92 -15.29
N GLY A 67 9.17 5.30 -15.55
CA GLY A 67 10.34 5.39 -14.66
C GLY A 67 10.35 4.33 -13.56
N ILE A 68 10.79 4.71 -12.36
CA ILE A 68 11.03 3.81 -11.23
C ILE A 68 10.59 4.48 -9.93
N TRP A 69 9.88 3.74 -9.09
CA TRP A 69 9.67 4.09 -7.69
C TRP A 69 10.69 3.37 -6.82
N ASP A 70 11.39 4.15 -6.01
CA ASP A 70 12.33 3.66 -4.99
C ASP A 70 11.70 3.93 -3.63
N LEU A 71 11.24 2.88 -2.95
CA LEU A 71 10.63 2.94 -1.63
C LEU A 71 11.59 2.36 -0.60
N GLU A 72 11.85 3.08 0.48
CA GLU A 72 12.63 2.58 1.62
C GLU A 72 11.81 1.68 2.53
N GLU A 73 10.54 2.02 2.72
CA GLU A 73 9.60 1.28 3.55
C GLU A 73 8.18 1.52 3.03
N LEU A 74 7.36 0.47 3.08
CA LEU A 74 5.93 0.55 2.86
C LEU A 74 5.22 -0.05 4.08
N ARG A 75 4.35 0.73 4.73
CA ARG A 75 3.49 0.23 5.81
C ARG A 75 2.05 0.23 5.35
N ILE A 76 1.36 -0.87 5.62
CA ILE A 76 -0.01 -1.07 5.18
C ILE A 76 -0.83 -1.49 6.39
N THR A 77 -1.85 -0.73 6.74
CA THR A 77 -2.79 -1.08 7.80
C THR A 77 -4.13 -1.46 7.18
N TYR A 78 -4.57 -2.68 7.47
CA TYR A 78 -5.83 -3.22 6.94
C TYR A 78 -6.91 -3.12 7.99
N HIS A 79 -8.06 -2.55 7.61
CA HIS A 79 -9.25 -2.48 8.44
C HIS A 79 -10.33 -3.36 7.82
N TYR A 80 -10.34 -4.64 8.22
CA TYR A 80 -11.39 -5.57 7.82
C TYR A 80 -12.60 -5.43 8.74
N GLU A 81 -13.79 -5.61 8.17
CA GLU A 81 -15.04 -5.65 8.91
C GLU A 81 -14.99 -6.70 10.02
N ASP A 82 -15.44 -6.31 11.22
CA ASP A 82 -15.49 -7.12 12.43
C ASP A 82 -14.13 -7.72 12.87
N GLN A 83 -13.02 -7.08 12.49
CA GLN A 83 -11.66 -7.50 12.90
C GLN A 83 -10.87 -6.31 13.43
N GLU A 84 -9.97 -6.57 14.39
CA GLU A 84 -8.99 -5.56 14.80
C GLU A 84 -8.05 -5.22 13.63
N PRO A 85 -7.74 -3.93 13.40
CA PRO A 85 -6.79 -3.56 12.37
C PRO A 85 -5.42 -4.18 12.62
N TYR A 86 -4.68 -4.47 11.55
CA TYR A 86 -3.30 -4.93 11.65
C TYR A 86 -2.43 -4.26 10.59
N THR A 87 -1.17 -4.03 10.96
CA THR A 87 -0.19 -3.38 10.09
C THR A 87 0.85 -4.39 9.63
N VAL A 88 1.14 -4.37 8.33
CA VAL A 88 2.26 -5.08 7.72
C VAL A 88 3.30 -4.04 7.30
N ARG A 89 4.58 -4.39 7.47
CA ARG A 89 5.72 -3.60 7.02
C ARG A 89 6.44 -4.37 5.94
N LEU A 90 6.61 -3.75 4.79
CA LEU A 90 7.47 -4.21 3.72
C LEU A 90 8.71 -3.32 3.74
N GLY A 91 9.90 -3.94 3.63
CA GLY A 91 11.17 -3.23 3.58
C GLY A 91 11.33 -2.46 2.26
N ALA A 92 12.57 -2.22 1.87
CA ALA A 92 12.83 -1.51 0.62
C ALA A 92 12.25 -2.26 -0.59
N VAL A 93 11.54 -1.54 -1.45
CA VAL A 93 10.93 -2.06 -2.68
C VAL A 93 11.27 -1.11 -3.82
N THR A 94 11.71 -1.68 -4.94
CA THR A 94 11.84 -0.96 -6.21
C THR A 94 10.73 -1.45 -7.13
N LEU A 95 9.93 -0.53 -7.69
CA LEU A 95 8.91 -0.83 -8.68
C LEU A 95 9.24 -0.14 -9.99
N HIS A 96 9.33 -0.92 -11.06
CA HIS A 96 9.48 -0.43 -12.41
C HIS A 96 8.12 -0.14 -13.05
N GLU A 97 8.17 0.49 -14.22
CA GLU A 97 7.00 0.75 -15.06
C GLU A 97 6.17 -0.52 -15.31
N GLY A 98 4.87 -0.43 -15.03
CA GLY A 98 3.90 -1.51 -15.24
C GLY A 98 4.03 -2.69 -14.27
N GLU A 99 4.92 -2.64 -13.28
CA GLU A 99 4.97 -3.65 -12.22
C GLU A 99 3.87 -3.41 -11.18
N GLU A 100 3.45 -4.49 -10.54
CA GLU A 100 2.47 -4.45 -9.46
C GLU A 100 3.04 -5.15 -8.23
N LEU A 101 2.94 -4.49 -7.07
CA LEU A 101 3.33 -5.07 -5.79
C LEU A 101 2.12 -5.73 -5.13
N ASN A 102 2.20 -7.01 -4.77
CA ASN A 102 1.15 -7.65 -3.99
C ASN A 102 1.05 -7.03 -2.59
N LEU A 103 -0.12 -6.47 -2.28
CA LEU A 103 -0.46 -5.91 -0.98
C LEU A 103 -1.31 -6.87 -0.16
N LEU A 104 -1.82 -7.98 -0.71
CA LEU A 104 -2.60 -8.91 0.08
C LEU A 104 -1.66 -9.80 0.90
N VAL A 105 -1.28 -9.31 2.08
CA VAL A 105 -0.38 -9.99 3.01
C VAL A 105 -1.17 -10.50 4.21
N THR A 106 -0.95 -11.76 4.58
CA THR A 106 -1.61 -12.37 5.74
C THR A 106 -1.19 -11.67 7.04
N ARG A 107 -2.13 -11.52 7.97
CA ARG A 107 -1.85 -11.02 9.33
C ARG A 107 -0.62 -11.74 9.90
N PRO A 108 0.43 -11.00 10.33
CA PRO A 108 1.57 -11.60 11.01
C PRO A 108 1.07 -12.37 12.24
N LEU A 109 1.67 -13.53 12.50
CA LEU A 109 1.36 -14.25 13.73
C LEU A 109 1.76 -13.38 14.93
N PRO A 110 0.99 -13.39 16.03
CA PRO A 110 1.40 -12.74 17.26
C PRO A 110 2.78 -13.26 17.66
N VAL A 111 3.73 -12.36 17.88
CA VAL A 111 5.01 -12.75 18.49
C VAL A 111 4.70 -13.05 19.95
N ILE A 112 4.71 -14.32 20.33
CA ILE A 112 4.66 -14.72 21.73
C ILE A 112 6.09 -14.56 22.25
N GLU A 113 6.35 -13.48 22.98
CA GLU A 113 7.55 -13.38 23.80
C GLU A 113 7.37 -14.34 25.00
N VAL A 114 8.24 -15.36 25.08
CA VAL A 114 8.31 -16.33 26.19
C VAL A 114 9.35 -15.92 27.23
#